data_AF-A0A959TDA3-F1
#
_entry.id   AF-A0A959TDA3-F1
#
_cell.length_a   1.000
_cell.length_b   1.000
_cell.length_c   1.000
_cell.angle_alpha   90.00
_cell.angle_beta   90.00
_cell.angle_gamma   90.00
#
_symmetry.space_group_name_H-M   'P 1'
#
loop_
_entity.id
_entity.type
_entity.pdbx_description
1 polymer ?
#
loop_
_entity_poly.entity_id
_entity_poly.type
_entity_poly.pdbx_seq_one_letter_code
_entity_poly.pdbx_strand_id
1 'polypeptide(L)'
;MKELRNIHGPAVLRERLAKDPRPRTTLSFYRYVRLADPVTLRDALYAEWDELGVLGRTYLAGEGINAQISVPSEALDAFRERLDARPEFAGVPFKIALEEQAPSFLKLTIKVRPKLVADGLADEAFDLTNVGEHLDAATFNRKMEEGALVVDMRNHYECLIGHFEGALLPKAETFREAVEEM
;
A
#
# COMPACT_ATOMS: atom_id res chain seq x y z
N MET A 1 -20.90 -1.04 -21.57
CA MET A 1 -19.65 -0.50 -20.99
C MET A 1 -19.57 -1.00 -19.56
N LYS A 2 -18.47 -1.66 -19.15
CA LYS A 2 -18.30 -2.13 -17.77
C LYS A 2 -18.08 -0.90 -16.86
N GLU A 3 -18.84 -0.76 -15.77
CA GLU A 3 -18.59 0.31 -14.82
C GLU A 3 -17.29 0.02 -14.05
N LEU A 4 -16.26 0.87 -14.21
CA LEU A 4 -14.96 0.73 -13.54
C LEU A 4 -14.99 1.33 -12.12
N ARG A 5 -16.11 1.11 -11.43
CA ARG A 5 -16.32 1.56 -10.06
C ARG A 5 -17.42 0.72 -9.40
N ASN A 6 -17.34 0.63 -8.08
CA ASN A 6 -18.42 0.05 -7.29
C ASN A 6 -19.61 1.02 -7.20
N ILE A 7 -20.79 0.53 -7.58
CA ILE A 7 -22.07 1.23 -7.47
C ILE A 7 -22.93 0.79 -6.29
N HIS A 8 -22.52 -0.26 -5.56
CA HIS A 8 -23.32 -0.84 -4.48
C HIS A 8 -23.00 -0.24 -3.11
N GLY A 9 -24.02 -0.13 -2.26
CA GLY A 9 -23.87 0.33 -0.87
C GLY A 9 -23.26 -0.72 0.05
N PRO A 10 -22.77 -0.33 1.24
CA PRO A 10 -22.08 -1.23 2.18
C PRO A 10 -22.90 -2.44 2.63
N ALA A 11 -24.22 -2.32 2.79
CA ALA A 11 -25.07 -3.43 3.21
C ALA A 11 -25.06 -4.58 2.19
N VAL A 12 -25.25 -4.25 0.90
CA VAL A 12 -25.21 -5.21 -0.21
C VAL A 12 -23.83 -5.85 -0.32
N LEU A 13 -22.75 -5.07 -0.15
CA LEU A 13 -21.38 -5.58 -0.23
C LEU A 13 -21.05 -6.57 0.89
N ARG A 14 -21.48 -6.28 2.13
CA ARG A 14 -21.32 -7.21 3.25
C ARG A 14 -22.08 -8.51 3.01
N GLU A 15 -23.31 -8.43 2.50
CA GLU A 15 -24.10 -9.62 2.19
C GLU A 15 -23.42 -10.48 1.11
N ARG A 16 -22.91 -9.86 0.04
CA ARG A 16 -22.16 -10.57 -1.01
C ARG A 16 -20.91 -11.24 -0.45
N LEU A 17 -20.15 -10.54 0.38
CA LEU A 17 -18.93 -11.06 0.97
C LEU A 17 -19.21 -12.18 1.97
N ALA A 18 -20.29 -12.09 2.75
CA ALA A 18 -20.72 -13.16 3.66
C ALA A 18 -21.20 -14.42 2.91
N LYS A 19 -21.68 -14.26 1.67
CA LYS A 19 -22.10 -15.36 0.79
C LYS A 19 -20.96 -15.93 -0.06
N ASP A 20 -19.78 -15.31 -0.05
CA ASP A 20 -18.61 -15.75 -0.79
C ASP A 20 -17.74 -16.64 0.13
N PRO A 21 -17.74 -17.98 -0.05
CA PRO A 21 -17.01 -18.88 0.83
C PRO A 21 -15.52 -18.95 0.51
N ARG A 22 -15.05 -18.27 -0.55
CA ARG A 22 -13.67 -18.39 -1.01
C ARG A 22 -12.70 -17.88 0.04
N PRO A 23 -11.68 -18.65 0.43
CA PRO A 23 -10.60 -18.14 1.27
C PRO A 23 -9.91 -16.98 0.55
N ARG A 24 -9.43 -16.03 1.33
CA ARG A 24 -8.79 -14.83 0.79
C ARG A 24 -7.43 -14.62 1.46
N THR A 25 -6.56 -13.96 0.73
CA THR A 25 -5.21 -13.59 1.17
C THR A 25 -5.08 -12.09 1.09
N THR A 26 -4.94 -11.45 2.26
CA THR A 26 -4.64 -10.03 2.38
C THR A 26 -3.15 -9.82 2.21
N LEU A 27 -2.83 -8.90 1.32
CA LEU A 27 -1.46 -8.51 1.05
C LEU A 27 -1.37 -7.01 0.83
N SER A 28 -0.17 -6.50 1.05
CA SER A 28 0.18 -5.14 0.72
C SER A 28 1.48 -5.11 -0.06
N PHE A 29 1.59 -4.12 -0.95
CA PHE A 29 2.81 -3.85 -1.69
C PHE A 29 2.85 -2.40 -2.12
N TYR A 30 4.05 -1.88 -2.33
CA TYR A 30 4.26 -0.59 -2.94
C TYR A 30 5.50 -0.65 -3.82
N ARG A 31 5.56 0.23 -4.82
CA ARG A 31 6.75 0.39 -5.65
C ARG A 31 6.79 1.81 -6.18
N TYR A 32 7.93 2.46 -6.00
CA TYR A 32 8.25 3.69 -6.71
C TYR A 32 8.76 3.33 -8.11
N VAL A 33 8.05 3.79 -9.12
CA VAL A 33 8.36 3.60 -10.54
C VAL A 33 7.64 4.69 -11.33
N ARG A 34 8.32 5.27 -12.32
CA ARG A 34 7.69 6.30 -13.15
C ARG A 34 6.61 5.67 -14.03
N LEU A 35 5.36 6.09 -13.85
CA LEU A 35 4.21 5.67 -14.62
C LEU A 35 3.82 6.79 -15.60
N ALA A 36 3.85 6.50 -16.89
CA ALA A 36 3.56 7.49 -17.94
C ALA A 36 2.08 7.92 -17.94
N ASP A 37 1.15 6.97 -17.76
CA ASP A 37 -0.29 7.22 -17.73
C ASP A 37 -0.97 6.43 -16.61
N PRO A 38 -1.00 6.98 -15.38
CA PRO A 38 -1.69 6.36 -14.24
C PRO A 38 -3.20 6.19 -14.44
N VAL A 39 -3.84 7.00 -15.30
CA VAL A 39 -5.30 6.96 -15.52
C VAL A 39 -5.67 5.75 -16.35
N THR A 40 -5.00 5.56 -17.49
CA THR A 40 -5.19 4.38 -18.34
C THR A 40 -4.83 3.11 -17.59
N LEU A 41 -3.74 3.12 -16.82
CA LEU A 41 -3.35 1.98 -15.99
C LEU A 41 -4.38 1.67 -14.91
N ARG A 42 -4.99 2.69 -14.28
CA ARG A 42 -6.05 2.50 -13.30
C ARG A 42 -7.21 1.72 -13.88
N ASP A 43 -7.66 2.08 -15.08
CA ASP A 43 -8.81 1.45 -15.72
C ASP A 43 -8.51 0.01 -16.12
N ALA A 44 -7.31 -0.27 -16.64
CA ALA A 44 -6.85 -1.62 -16.96
C ALA A 44 -6.77 -2.51 -15.70
N LEU A 45 -6.10 -2.02 -14.64
CA LEU A 45 -6.00 -2.76 -13.38
C LEU A 45 -7.37 -2.98 -12.75
N TYR A 46 -8.28 -2.00 -12.80
CA TYR A 46 -9.62 -2.16 -12.24
C TYR A 46 -10.38 -3.28 -12.94
N ALA A 47 -10.36 -3.30 -14.27
CA ALA A 47 -11.05 -4.34 -15.04
C ALA A 47 -10.52 -5.74 -14.72
N GLU A 48 -9.19 -5.91 -14.71
CA GLU A 48 -8.53 -7.19 -14.43
C GLU A 48 -8.74 -7.66 -13.00
N TRP A 49 -8.62 -6.76 -12.03
CA TRP A 49 -8.70 -7.11 -10.61
C TRP A 49 -10.15 -7.36 -10.16
N ASP A 50 -11.11 -6.66 -10.77
CA ASP A 50 -12.53 -6.95 -10.58
C ASP A 50 -12.89 -8.36 -11.08
N GLU A 51 -12.34 -8.78 -12.23
CA GLU A 51 -12.52 -10.15 -12.76
C GLU A 51 -11.91 -11.22 -11.85
N LEU A 52 -10.74 -10.94 -11.25
CA LEU A 52 -10.11 -11.81 -10.26
C LEU A 52 -10.80 -11.76 -8.89
N GLY A 53 -11.82 -10.91 -8.70
CA GLY A 53 -12.53 -10.77 -7.44
C GLY A 53 -11.69 -10.13 -6.33
N VAL A 54 -10.68 -9.33 -6.69
CA VAL A 54 -9.84 -8.57 -5.76
C VAL A 54 -10.68 -7.52 -5.04
N LEU A 55 -10.45 -7.34 -3.75
CA LEU A 55 -11.04 -6.27 -2.95
C LEU A 55 -9.91 -5.45 -2.32
N GLY A 56 -10.21 -4.22 -1.92
CA GLY A 56 -9.27 -3.35 -1.21
C GLY A 56 -8.98 -2.06 -1.92
N ARG A 57 -7.87 -1.43 -1.54
CA ARG A 57 -7.56 -0.06 -1.92
C ARG A 57 -6.18 0.02 -2.55
N THR A 58 -6.13 0.70 -3.68
CA THR A 58 -4.88 0.97 -4.39
C THR A 58 -4.83 2.41 -4.84
N TYR A 59 -3.66 3.01 -4.66
CA TYR A 59 -3.30 4.32 -5.16
C TYR A 59 -2.28 4.17 -6.28
N LEU A 60 -2.51 4.92 -7.35
CA LEU A 60 -1.60 5.09 -8.46
C LEU A 60 -1.23 6.57 -8.53
N ALA A 61 0.04 6.86 -8.74
CA ALA A 61 0.54 8.20 -9.00
C ALA A 61 1.60 8.11 -10.10
N GLY A 62 2.02 9.25 -10.66
CA GLY A 62 3.12 9.27 -11.64
C GLY A 62 4.41 8.64 -11.08
N GLU A 63 4.58 8.64 -9.75
CA GLU A 63 5.71 8.07 -9.04
C GLU A 63 5.58 6.59 -8.66
N GLY A 64 4.43 5.94 -8.89
CA GLY A 64 4.30 4.50 -8.68
C GLY A 64 2.94 3.97 -8.23
N ILE A 65 2.97 2.88 -7.45
CA ILE A 65 1.79 2.18 -6.92
C ILE A 65 1.91 1.91 -5.40
N ASN A 66 0.80 2.03 -4.68
CA ASN A 66 0.65 1.57 -3.29
C ASN A 66 -0.69 0.83 -3.16
N ALA A 67 -0.64 -0.44 -2.74
CA ALA A 67 -1.80 -1.31 -2.70
C ALA A 67 -1.92 -2.02 -1.34
N GLN A 68 -3.14 -2.07 -0.83
CA GLN A 68 -3.55 -2.91 0.29
C GLN A 68 -4.84 -3.61 -0.12
N ILE A 69 -4.72 -4.90 -0.42
CA ILE A 69 -5.77 -5.66 -1.09
C ILE A 69 -5.97 -7.03 -0.44
N SER A 70 -7.13 -7.62 -0.73
CA SER A 70 -7.46 -9.00 -0.42
C SER A 70 -7.83 -9.69 -1.72
N VAL A 71 -7.16 -10.79 -2.04
CA VAL A 71 -7.33 -11.57 -3.27
C VAL A 71 -7.90 -12.93 -2.89
N PRO A 72 -8.88 -13.51 -3.63
CA PRO A 72 -9.24 -14.91 -3.44
C PRO A 72 -7.98 -15.78 -3.54
N SER A 73 -7.74 -16.69 -2.58
CA SER A 73 -6.46 -17.40 -2.50
C SER A 73 -6.18 -18.25 -3.75
N GLU A 74 -7.23 -18.81 -4.36
CA GLU A 74 -7.17 -19.52 -5.66
C GLU A 74 -6.75 -18.65 -6.84
N ALA A 75 -6.90 -17.33 -6.75
CA ALA A 75 -6.57 -16.36 -7.79
C ALA A 75 -5.24 -15.65 -7.53
N LEU A 76 -4.53 -15.98 -6.44
CA LEU A 76 -3.30 -15.29 -6.03
C LEU A 76 -2.18 -15.45 -7.06
N ASP A 77 -2.00 -16.65 -7.62
CA ASP A 77 -0.97 -16.92 -8.63
C ASP A 77 -1.29 -16.18 -9.93
N ALA A 78 -2.55 -16.23 -10.40
CA ALA A 78 -3.00 -15.49 -11.58
C ALA A 78 -2.86 -13.97 -11.39
N PHE A 79 -3.15 -13.46 -10.18
CA PHE A 79 -2.91 -12.07 -9.83
C PHE A 79 -1.43 -11.71 -9.94
N ARG A 80 -0.55 -12.56 -9.38
CA ARG A 80 0.90 -12.36 -9.43
C ARG A 80 1.42 -12.35 -10.86
N GLU A 81 1.04 -13.33 -11.68
CA GLU A 81 1.44 -13.41 -13.09
C GLU A 81 1.03 -12.18 -13.89
N ARG A 82 -0.23 -11.72 -13.74
CA ARG A 82 -0.72 -10.52 -14.43
C ARG A 82 0.00 -9.25 -13.97
N LEU A 83 0.35 -9.17 -12.68
CA LEU A 83 1.11 -8.04 -12.17
C LEU A 83 2.55 -8.06 -12.71
N ASP A 84 3.19 -9.23 -12.74
CA ASP A 84 4.56 -9.40 -13.23
C ASP A 84 4.70 -9.25 -14.74
N ALA A 85 3.64 -9.49 -15.50
CA ALA A 85 3.60 -9.22 -16.95
C ALA A 85 3.85 -7.74 -17.29
N ARG A 86 3.77 -6.85 -16.30
CA ARG A 86 4.08 -5.41 -16.42
C ARG A 86 5.50 -5.17 -15.93
N PRO A 87 6.44 -4.75 -16.81
CA PRO A 87 7.83 -4.51 -16.42
C PRO A 87 7.97 -3.55 -15.22
N GLU A 88 7.06 -2.58 -15.09
CA GLU A 88 7.04 -1.60 -14.01
C GLU A 88 6.79 -2.24 -12.64
N PHE A 89 6.10 -3.39 -12.58
CA PHE A 89 5.71 -4.06 -11.35
C PHE A 89 6.33 -5.45 -11.16
N ALA A 90 6.99 -5.98 -12.20
CA ALA A 90 7.69 -7.26 -12.16
C ALA A 90 8.60 -7.39 -10.94
N GLY A 91 8.37 -8.41 -10.12
CA GLY A 91 9.21 -8.68 -8.95
C GLY A 91 8.83 -7.92 -7.68
N VAL A 92 7.75 -7.13 -7.67
CA VAL A 92 7.39 -6.35 -6.47
C VAL A 92 7.15 -7.28 -5.26
N PRO A 93 7.76 -7.03 -4.09
CA PRO A 93 7.60 -7.89 -2.94
C PRO A 93 6.20 -7.73 -2.33
N PHE A 94 5.53 -8.85 -2.08
CA PHE A 94 4.26 -8.86 -1.36
C PHE A 94 4.49 -9.09 0.13
N LYS A 95 3.89 -8.23 0.96
CA LYS A 95 3.75 -8.47 2.40
C LYS A 95 2.39 -9.11 2.65
N ILE A 96 2.39 -10.43 2.82
CA ILE A 96 1.18 -11.23 3.07
C ILE A 96 0.87 -11.22 4.57
N ALA A 97 -0.39 -10.97 4.94
CA ALA A 97 -0.85 -11.05 6.32
C ALA A 97 -0.96 -12.51 6.77
N LEU A 98 -0.49 -12.82 7.99
CA LEU A 98 -0.47 -14.19 8.54
C LEU A 98 -1.81 -14.62 9.14
N GLU A 99 -2.63 -13.69 9.61
CA GLU A 99 -3.92 -13.97 10.24
C GLU A 99 -5.03 -13.10 9.65
N GLU A 100 -6.14 -13.73 9.26
CA GLU A 100 -7.39 -13.05 8.93
C GLU A 100 -8.52 -13.60 9.80
N GLN A 101 -9.00 -12.78 10.74
CA GLN A 101 -10.15 -13.11 11.59
C GLN A 101 -11.47 -12.61 10.98
N ALA A 102 -11.39 -11.58 10.11
CA ALA A 102 -12.53 -10.98 9.43
C ALA A 102 -12.13 -10.35 8.08
N PRO A 103 -13.06 -10.22 7.11
CA PRO A 103 -12.74 -9.63 5.82
C PRO A 103 -12.35 -8.15 5.94
N SER A 104 -11.13 -7.81 5.53
CA SER A 104 -10.57 -6.46 5.70
C SER A 104 -11.15 -5.42 4.71
N PHE A 105 -11.76 -5.86 3.61
CA PHE A 105 -12.23 -4.98 2.55
C PHE A 105 -13.59 -5.39 2.00
N LEU A 106 -14.43 -4.39 1.68
CA LEU A 106 -15.79 -4.61 1.14
C LEU A 106 -15.89 -4.46 -0.39
N LYS A 107 -14.94 -3.77 -1.02
CA LYS A 107 -14.98 -3.43 -2.45
C LYS A 107 -13.58 -3.17 -2.99
N LEU A 108 -13.44 -3.30 -4.30
CA LEU A 108 -12.27 -2.81 -5.04
C LEU A 108 -12.35 -1.28 -5.21
N THR A 109 -11.26 -0.60 -4.89
CA THR A 109 -11.09 0.84 -5.08
C THR A 109 -9.68 1.13 -5.59
N ILE A 110 -9.55 1.55 -6.84
CA ILE A 110 -8.28 2.04 -7.38
C ILE A 110 -8.44 3.52 -7.68
N LYS A 111 -7.56 4.36 -7.14
CA LYS A 111 -7.63 5.81 -7.30
C LYS A 111 -6.31 6.36 -7.82
N VAL A 112 -6.38 7.24 -8.81
CA VAL A 112 -5.24 8.06 -9.20
C VAL A 112 -5.10 9.21 -8.20
N ARG A 113 -3.87 9.49 -7.81
CA ARG A 113 -3.46 10.54 -6.88
C ARG A 113 -2.28 11.31 -7.48
N PRO A 114 -2.08 12.58 -7.09
CA PRO A 114 -0.87 13.31 -7.43
C PRO A 114 0.39 12.58 -6.92
N LYS A 115 0.33 12.08 -5.67
CA LYS A 115 1.37 11.32 -5.00
C LYS A 115 0.81 10.07 -4.31
N LEU A 116 1.64 9.06 -4.13
CA LEU A 116 1.35 7.86 -3.33
C LEU A 116 1.25 8.19 -1.84
N VAL A 117 2.13 9.07 -1.35
CA VAL A 117 2.15 9.57 0.02
C VAL A 117 2.09 11.10 -0.01
N ALA A 118 1.21 11.69 0.79
CA ALA A 118 1.09 13.14 0.89
C ALA A 118 2.19 13.69 1.80
N ASP A 119 3.39 13.86 1.24
CA ASP A 119 4.58 14.40 1.92
C ASP A 119 4.60 15.94 2.07
N GLY A 120 3.84 16.66 1.25
CA GLY A 120 3.86 18.13 1.22
C GLY A 120 5.14 18.74 0.64
N LEU A 121 6.07 17.92 0.14
CA LEU A 121 7.33 18.35 -0.45
C LEU A 121 7.15 18.67 -1.95
N ALA A 122 7.98 19.56 -2.49
CA ALA A 122 8.04 19.82 -3.92
C ALA A 122 8.65 18.62 -4.67
N ASP A 123 8.10 18.26 -5.83
CA ASP A 123 8.49 17.07 -6.61
C ASP A 123 9.96 17.09 -7.08
N GLU A 124 10.55 18.28 -7.14
CA GLU A 124 11.95 18.50 -7.55
C GLU A 124 12.94 18.43 -6.39
N ALA A 125 12.45 18.38 -5.14
CA ALA A 125 13.30 18.47 -3.95
C ALA A 125 14.11 17.19 -3.69
N PHE A 126 13.67 16.02 -4.20
CA PHE A 126 14.34 14.75 -3.95
C PHE A 126 13.97 13.68 -4.98
N ASP A 127 14.89 12.72 -5.19
CA ASP A 127 14.66 11.55 -6.05
C ASP A 127 14.15 10.38 -5.21
N LEU A 128 12.89 10.00 -5.38
CA LEU A 128 12.24 8.86 -4.71
C LEU A 128 12.90 7.51 -5.01
N THR A 129 13.73 7.43 -6.05
CA THR A 129 14.49 6.22 -6.38
C THR A 129 15.84 6.16 -5.66
N ASN A 130 16.31 7.28 -5.10
CA ASN A 130 17.51 7.35 -4.29
C ASN A 130 17.22 6.92 -2.85
N VAL A 131 17.02 5.62 -2.67
CA VAL A 131 16.77 5.02 -1.36
C VAL A 131 18.08 4.74 -0.62
N GLY A 132 18.06 4.93 0.70
CA GLY A 132 19.19 4.57 1.58
C GLY A 132 19.36 3.06 1.75
N GLU A 133 20.25 2.69 2.67
CA GLU A 133 20.49 1.28 3.01
C GLU A 133 19.29 0.69 3.77
N HIS A 134 18.71 -0.38 3.25
CA HIS A 134 17.69 -1.15 3.95
C HIS A 134 18.35 -2.08 4.98
N LEU A 135 18.04 -1.88 6.26
CA LEU A 135 18.56 -2.70 7.35
C LEU A 135 17.61 -3.87 7.66
N ASP A 136 18.19 -5.05 7.90
CA ASP A 136 17.46 -6.13 8.55
C ASP A 136 17.24 -5.85 10.05
N ALA A 137 16.35 -6.61 10.68
CA ALA A 137 15.98 -6.39 12.09
C ALA A 137 17.18 -6.50 13.05
N ALA A 138 18.10 -7.43 12.81
CA ALA A 138 19.27 -7.64 13.68
C ALA A 138 20.26 -6.48 13.58
N THR A 139 20.49 -5.98 12.36
CA THR A 139 21.36 -4.85 12.09
C THR A 139 20.75 -3.55 12.60
N PHE A 140 19.43 -3.37 12.45
CA PHE A 140 18.72 -2.25 13.03
C PHE A 140 18.89 -2.19 14.55
N ASN A 141 18.64 -3.31 15.26
CA ASN A 141 18.82 -3.37 16.72
C ASN A 141 20.25 -3.06 17.16
N ARG A 142 21.25 -3.66 16.49
CA ARG A 142 22.66 -3.38 16.78
C ARG A 142 23.00 -1.89 16.61
N LYS A 143 22.53 -1.25 15.54
CA LYS A 143 22.75 0.19 15.31
C LYS A 143 22.12 1.05 16.40
N MET A 144 20.93 0.68 16.90
CA MET A 144 20.32 1.37 18.04
C MET A 144 21.18 1.25 19.30
N GLU A 145 21.70 0.05 19.60
CA GLU A 145 22.60 -0.21 20.73
C GLU A 145 23.92 0.58 20.62
N GLU A 146 24.41 0.78 19.39
CA GLU A 146 25.59 1.61 19.08
C GLU A 146 25.33 3.13 19.20
N GLY A 147 24.10 3.54 19.52
CA GLY A 147 23.73 4.94 19.74
C GLY A 147 23.22 5.67 18.48
N ALA A 148 22.72 4.94 17.48
CA ALA A 148 22.08 5.57 16.32
C ALA A 148 20.81 6.35 16.73
N LEU A 149 20.61 7.52 16.10
CA LEU A 149 19.36 8.25 16.22
C LEU A 149 18.27 7.55 15.42
N VAL A 150 17.24 7.06 16.11
CA VAL A 150 16.04 6.51 15.49
C VAL A 150 15.00 7.61 15.38
N VAL A 151 14.45 7.81 14.19
CA VAL A 151 13.35 8.74 13.95
C VAL A 151 12.13 7.95 13.53
N ASP A 152 11.03 8.10 14.26
CA ASP A 152 9.76 7.48 13.90
C ASP A 152 9.00 8.41 12.94
N MET A 153 8.95 8.04 11.67
CA MET A 153 8.30 8.81 10.61
C MET A 153 6.79 8.53 10.49
N ARG A 154 6.20 7.78 11.43
CA ARG A 154 4.76 7.49 11.42
C ARG A 154 3.96 8.63 12.04
N ASN A 155 2.64 8.59 11.87
CA ASN A 155 1.77 9.61 12.50
C ASN A 155 1.75 9.46 14.04
N HIS A 156 1.37 10.54 14.71
CA HIS A 156 1.31 10.60 16.18
C HIS A 156 0.50 9.46 16.81
N TYR A 157 -0.64 9.09 16.21
CA TYR A 157 -1.50 8.03 16.74
C TYR A 157 -0.79 6.66 16.74
N GLU A 158 -0.07 6.31 15.68
CA GLU A 158 0.71 5.08 15.59
C GLU A 158 1.85 5.05 16.62
N CYS A 159 2.52 6.19 16.83
CA CYS A 159 3.56 6.33 17.85
C CYS A 159 3.02 6.12 19.26
N LEU A 160 1.79 6.58 19.55
CA LEU A 160 1.13 6.38 20.84
C LEU A 160 0.75 4.91 21.12
N ILE A 161 0.46 4.13 20.08
CA ILE A 161 0.20 2.69 20.23
C ILE A 161 1.48 1.95 20.60
N GLY A 162 2.61 2.32 20.01
CA GLY A 162 3.92 1.76 20.34
C GLY A 162 5.02 2.25 19.40
N HIS A 163 6.21 2.44 19.95
CA HIS A 163 7.42 2.91 19.25
C HIS A 163 8.67 2.28 19.87
N PHE A 164 9.81 2.40 19.19
CA PHE A 164 11.10 1.95 19.73
C PHE A 164 11.56 2.86 20.86
N GLU A 165 12.13 2.29 21.91
CA GLU A 165 12.67 3.05 23.04
C GLU A 165 13.77 4.01 22.57
N GLY A 166 13.68 5.28 22.98
CA GLY A 166 14.63 6.33 22.58
C GLY A 166 14.42 6.88 21.17
N ALA A 167 13.39 6.44 20.42
CA ALA A 167 13.07 7.03 19.13
C ALA A 167 12.58 8.48 19.26
N LEU A 168 13.03 9.34 18.36
CA LEU A 168 12.50 10.69 18.18
C LEU A 168 11.12 10.58 17.54
N LEU A 169 10.12 11.15 18.21
CA LEU A 169 8.73 11.14 17.78
C LEU A 169 8.31 12.56 17.38
N PRO A 170 8.11 12.84 16.07
CA PRO A 170 7.49 14.08 15.64
C PRO A 170 6.09 14.25 16.25
N LYS A 171 5.77 15.44 16.75
CA LYS A 171 4.45 15.84 17.24
C LYS A 171 3.54 16.26 16.09
N ALA A 172 3.44 15.38 15.11
CA ALA A 172 2.71 15.62 13.87
C ALA A 172 1.54 14.65 13.70
N GLU A 173 0.35 15.16 13.41
CA GLU A 173 -0.83 14.34 13.16
C GLU A 173 -0.78 13.73 11.75
N THR A 174 -0.06 14.38 10.83
CA THR A 174 0.10 13.93 9.45
C THR A 174 1.57 13.80 9.06
N PHE A 175 1.85 12.96 8.06
CA PHE A 175 3.22 12.80 7.54
C PHE A 175 3.81 14.12 7.04
N ARG A 176 2.98 15.00 6.45
CA ARG A 176 3.39 16.33 6.01
C ARG A 176 3.92 17.21 7.16
N GLU A 177 3.21 17.24 8.29
CA GLU A 177 3.63 18.00 9.46
C GLU A 177 4.91 17.43 10.07
N ALA A 178 5.10 16.11 10.03
CA ALA A 178 6.29 15.46 10.57
C ALA A 178 7.56 15.91 9.85
N VAL A 179 7.47 16.13 8.53
CA VAL A 179 8.58 16.64 7.71
C VAL A 179 8.90 18.11 8.03
N GLU A 180 7.92 18.93 8.42
CA GLU A 180 8.14 20.34 8.76
C GLU A 180 8.76 20.54 10.16
N GLU A 181 8.58 19.58 11.07
CA GLU A 181 9.13 19.63 12.44
C GLU A 181 10.62 19.22 12.51
N MET A 182 11.12 18.54 11.47
CA MET A 182 12.48 18.01 11.38
C MET A 182 13.43 18.93 10.61
#